data_AF-A0A847TQA2-F1
#
_entry.id   AF-A0A847TQA2-F1
#
_cell.length_a   1.000
_cell.length_b   1.000
_cell.length_c   1.000
_cell.angle_alpha   90.00
_cell.angle_beta   90.00
_cell.angle_gamma   90.00
#
_symmetry.space_group_name_H-M   'P 1'
#
loop_
_entity.id
_entity.type
_entity.pdbx_description
1 polymer ?
#
loop_
_entity_poly.entity_id
_entity_poly.type
_entity_poly.pdbx_seq_one_letter_code
_entity_poly.pdbx_strand_id
1 'polypeptide(L)'
;MANDNKYWNLEDFVDSLVVELDKTRETLAIKAINKPLTYTVKDLAIDLNIFPTFDGDTIRFITAQPGQQGASKVNIQLGSITDQQVRATTKISGLKNDTKIEDIGVDEKTRNKLRKMGVNSVDDLQQVEKRQVDIQRASDNEIDYKTLANQIQKSRRNMTPPKVNGVSLSLDDNKRPYLHVKGENFTLDPRYPPVTVINNQLAEVMEFNTHEVKILLDKQHITQNESELIMTFDPYTLVKMNIRI
;
A
#
# COMPACT_ATOMS: atom_id res chain seq x y z
N MET A 1 -38.72 11.48 14.82
CA MET A 1 -37.44 11.56 15.56
C MET A 1 -36.64 12.65 14.88
N ALA A 2 -36.40 13.77 15.56
CA ALA A 2 -35.81 14.97 14.96
C ALA A 2 -34.33 14.71 14.65
N ASN A 3 -33.97 14.89 13.39
CA ASN A 3 -32.60 14.78 12.91
C ASN A 3 -31.80 15.95 13.51
N ASP A 4 -30.78 15.67 14.30
CA ASP A 4 -29.87 16.69 14.83
C ASP A 4 -29.14 17.34 13.65
N ASN A 5 -29.58 18.54 13.29
CA ASN A 5 -28.93 19.38 12.31
C ASN A 5 -27.63 19.90 12.92
N LYS A 6 -26.49 19.34 12.50
CA LYS A 6 -25.18 19.64 13.09
C LYS A 6 -24.44 20.69 12.29
N TYR A 7 -23.58 21.42 12.98
CA TYR A 7 -22.61 22.28 12.35
C TYR A 7 -21.60 21.46 11.54
N TRP A 8 -21.24 21.95 10.36
CA TRP A 8 -20.25 21.34 9.48
C TRP A 8 -19.31 22.41 8.91
N ASN A 9 -18.08 22.02 8.56
CA ASN A 9 -17.11 22.89 7.91
C ASN A 9 -17.21 22.78 6.40
N LEU A 10 -17.00 23.89 5.68
CA LEU A 10 -16.99 23.87 4.22
C LEU A 10 -15.93 22.91 3.66
N GLU A 11 -14.77 22.83 4.31
CA GLU A 11 -13.70 21.89 3.96
C GLU A 11 -14.19 20.45 3.97
N ASP A 12 -14.86 20.01 5.05
CA ASP A 12 -15.40 18.64 5.15
C ASP A 12 -16.41 18.32 4.04
N PHE A 13 -17.23 19.31 3.66
CA PHE A 13 -18.19 19.18 2.56
C PHE A 13 -17.49 19.06 1.21
N VAL A 14 -16.52 19.94 0.92
CA VAL A 14 -15.76 19.91 -0.34
C VAL A 14 -14.94 18.62 -0.44
N ASP A 15 -14.24 18.23 0.62
CA ASP A 15 -13.50 16.96 0.71
C ASP A 15 -14.40 15.76 0.39
N SER A 16 -15.57 15.69 1.04
CA SER A 16 -16.52 14.60 0.82
C SER A 16 -17.04 14.58 -0.62
N LEU A 17 -17.30 15.76 -1.18
CA LEU A 17 -17.75 15.91 -2.56
C LEU A 17 -16.68 15.49 -3.56
N VAL A 18 -15.42 15.86 -3.34
CA VAL A 18 -14.27 15.44 -4.17
C VAL A 18 -14.13 13.92 -4.15
N VAL A 19 -14.18 13.30 -2.97
CA VAL A 19 -14.11 11.83 -2.83
C VAL A 19 -15.23 11.15 -3.62
N GLU A 20 -16.45 11.68 -3.56
CA GLU A 20 -17.60 11.08 -4.26
C GLU A 20 -17.53 11.29 -5.78
N LEU A 21 -17.03 12.43 -6.23
CA LEU A 21 -16.74 12.69 -7.64
C LEU A 21 -15.66 11.75 -8.18
N ASP A 22 -14.60 11.50 -7.43
CA ASP A 22 -13.53 10.58 -7.81
C ASP A 22 -14.04 9.14 -7.94
N LYS A 23 -14.82 8.64 -6.96
CA LYS A 23 -15.47 7.32 -7.08
C LYS A 23 -16.37 7.22 -8.31
N THR A 24 -17.14 8.28 -8.57
CA THR A 24 -18.04 8.35 -9.71
C THR A 24 -17.24 8.27 -11.02
N ARG A 25 -16.12 8.98 -11.09
CA ARG A 25 -15.18 8.96 -12.21
C ARG A 25 -14.54 7.59 -12.42
N GLU A 26 -14.08 6.92 -11.36
CA GLU A 26 -13.53 5.55 -11.47
C GLU A 26 -14.56 4.56 -11.99
N THR A 27 -15.78 4.62 -11.46
CA THR A 27 -16.91 3.78 -11.91
C THR A 27 -17.22 4.01 -13.40
N LEU A 28 -17.18 5.27 -13.81
CA LEU A 28 -17.35 5.70 -15.19
C LEU A 28 -16.26 5.14 -16.11
N ALA A 29 -15.00 5.20 -15.69
CA ALA A 29 -13.87 4.66 -16.46
C ALA A 29 -14.04 3.15 -16.71
N ILE A 30 -14.49 2.39 -15.71
CA ILE A 30 -14.76 0.95 -15.85
C ILE A 30 -15.91 0.69 -16.82
N LYS A 31 -17.00 1.48 -16.75
CA LYS A 31 -18.14 1.37 -17.68
C LYS A 31 -17.72 1.68 -19.12
N ALA A 32 -16.86 2.67 -19.31
CA ALA A 32 -16.35 3.11 -20.61
C ALA A 32 -15.56 2.03 -21.38
N ILE A 33 -14.98 1.06 -20.67
CA ILE A 33 -14.29 -0.08 -21.28
C ILE A 33 -15.28 -1.02 -21.97
N ASN A 34 -16.47 -1.21 -21.37
CA ASN A 34 -17.43 -2.21 -21.80
C ASN A 34 -18.58 -1.63 -22.66
N LYS A 35 -18.87 -0.33 -22.54
CA LYS A 35 -19.89 0.37 -23.33
C LYS A 35 -19.50 1.84 -23.55
N PRO A 36 -19.85 2.46 -24.70
CA PRO A 36 -19.70 3.89 -24.89
C PRO A 36 -20.47 4.64 -23.78
N LEU A 37 -19.82 5.61 -23.15
CA LEU A 37 -20.47 6.48 -22.17
C LEU A 37 -21.49 7.37 -22.87
N THR A 38 -22.72 7.39 -22.37
CA THR A 38 -23.81 8.21 -22.91
C THR A 38 -24.06 9.48 -22.08
N TYR A 39 -23.29 9.70 -21.02
CA TYR A 39 -23.44 10.83 -20.11
C TYR A 39 -22.09 11.44 -19.74
N THR A 40 -22.01 12.77 -19.82
CA THR A 40 -20.89 13.59 -19.33
C THR A 40 -21.36 14.31 -18.06
N VAL A 41 -20.54 14.37 -17.00
CA VAL A 41 -20.83 15.20 -15.83
C VAL A 41 -20.60 16.67 -16.23
N LYS A 42 -21.66 17.28 -16.74
CA LYS A 42 -21.70 18.68 -17.15
C LYS A 42 -22.03 19.52 -15.91
N ASP A 43 -21.03 20.23 -15.40
CA ASP A 43 -21.11 21.31 -14.41
C ASP A 43 -22.10 21.07 -13.25
N LEU A 44 -21.58 20.68 -12.08
CA LEU A 44 -22.39 20.55 -10.88
C LEU A 44 -22.53 21.92 -10.21
N ALA A 45 -23.74 22.47 -10.23
CA ALA A 45 -24.11 23.65 -9.46
C ALA A 45 -24.94 23.22 -8.25
N ILE A 46 -24.45 23.51 -7.05
CA ILE A 46 -25.17 23.24 -5.79
C ILE A 46 -25.56 24.57 -5.17
N ASP A 47 -26.86 24.74 -4.95
CA ASP A 47 -27.43 25.85 -4.19
C ASP A 47 -27.75 25.36 -2.78
N LEU A 48 -27.05 25.90 -1.78
CA LEU A 48 -27.28 25.60 -0.37
C LEU A 48 -27.87 26.81 0.34
N ASN A 49 -28.90 26.58 1.15
CA ASN A 49 -29.41 27.57 2.09
C ASN A 49 -28.84 27.26 3.47
N ILE A 50 -27.94 28.11 3.97
CA ILE A 50 -27.15 27.84 5.18
C ILE A 50 -27.05 29.08 6.08
N PHE A 51 -26.85 28.85 7.37
CA PHE A 51 -26.51 29.91 8.32
C PHE A 51 -25.02 29.79 8.66
N PRO A 52 -24.17 30.72 8.19
CA PRO A 52 -22.78 30.77 8.60
C PRO A 52 -22.67 31.29 10.03
N THR A 53 -21.77 30.68 10.79
CA THR A 53 -21.38 31.09 12.14
C THR A 53 -19.86 31.22 12.17
N PHE A 54 -19.35 32.35 12.67
CA PHE A 54 -17.93 32.61 12.82
C PHE A 54 -17.61 32.77 14.30
N ASP A 55 -16.72 31.92 14.82
CA ASP A 55 -16.35 31.92 16.24
C ASP A 55 -15.04 32.63 16.55
N GLY A 56 -14.47 33.34 15.57
CA GLY A 56 -13.20 34.07 15.68
C GLY A 56 -12.03 33.36 15.01
N ASP A 57 -12.13 32.07 14.75
CA ASP A 57 -11.08 31.27 14.10
C ASP A 57 -11.62 30.48 12.90
N THR A 58 -12.81 29.88 13.04
CA THR A 58 -13.39 29.00 12.03
C THR A 58 -14.80 29.41 11.60
N ILE A 59 -15.10 29.23 10.32
CA ILE A 59 -16.45 29.43 9.78
C ILE A 59 -17.14 28.07 9.73
N ARG A 60 -18.24 27.94 10.49
CA ARG A 60 -19.08 26.75 10.54
C ARG A 60 -20.45 27.04 9.94
N PHE A 61 -21.04 26.04 9.29
CA PHE A 61 -22.32 26.17 8.61
C PHE A 61 -23.35 25.23 9.22
N ILE A 62 -24.60 25.67 9.25
CA ILE A 62 -25.74 24.81 9.54
C ILE A 62 -26.76 24.95 8.41
N THR A 63 -27.31 23.82 7.96
CA THR A 63 -28.27 23.80 6.84
C THR A 63 -29.60 24.37 7.30
N ALA A 64 -30.23 25.23 6.50
CA ALA A 64 -31.53 25.78 6.84
C ALA A 64 -32.62 24.71 6.83
N GLN A 65 -33.48 24.70 7.86
CA GLN A 65 -34.65 23.84 7.90
C GLN A 65 -35.82 24.43 7.09
N PRO A 66 -36.76 23.60 6.62
CA PRO A 66 -37.94 24.08 5.90
C PRO A 66 -38.68 25.16 6.70
N GLY A 67 -38.90 26.33 6.07
CA GLY A 67 -39.61 27.45 6.69
C GLY A 67 -38.75 28.39 7.55
N GLN A 68 -37.46 28.12 7.76
CA GLN A 68 -36.55 29.07 8.40
C GLN A 68 -36.25 30.26 7.49
N GLN A 69 -36.35 31.47 8.03
CA GLN A 69 -36.05 32.72 7.32
C GLN A 69 -34.66 33.25 7.70
N GLY A 70 -34.03 34.01 6.81
CA GLY A 70 -32.71 34.63 7.05
C GLY A 70 -31.50 33.76 6.70
N ALA A 71 -31.70 32.60 6.07
CA ALA A 71 -30.60 31.77 5.59
C ALA A 71 -29.85 32.46 4.43
N SER A 72 -28.53 32.33 4.41
CA SER A 72 -27.71 32.77 3.29
C SER A 72 -27.73 31.73 2.18
N LYS A 73 -27.87 32.18 0.94
CA LYS A 73 -27.75 31.32 -0.25
C LYS A 73 -26.30 31.25 -0.69
N VAL A 74 -25.72 30.06 -0.69
CA VAL A 74 -24.37 29.79 -1.21
C VAL A 74 -24.49 28.99 -2.49
N ASN A 75 -23.91 29.51 -3.57
CA ASN A 75 -23.82 28.85 -4.86
C ASN A 75 -22.40 28.33 -5.05
N ILE A 76 -22.26 27.01 -5.25
CA ILE A 76 -20.97 26.37 -5.51
C ILE A 76 -21.02 25.83 -6.93
N GLN A 77 -20.10 26.28 -7.78
CA GLN A 77 -19.93 25.80 -9.16
C GLN A 77 -18.63 25.02 -9.26
N LEU A 78 -18.72 23.75 -9.66
CA LEU A 78 -17.57 22.92 -9.98
C LEU A 78 -17.48 22.75 -11.50
N GLY A 79 -16.30 22.99 -12.08
CA GLY A 79 -16.07 22.89 -13.51
C GLY A 79 -16.22 21.46 -14.03
N SER A 80 -16.76 21.30 -15.25
CA SER A 80 -17.00 20.01 -15.90
C SER A 80 -15.79 19.08 -15.97
N ILE A 81 -16.07 17.79 -15.80
CA ILE A 81 -15.13 16.69 -16.06
C ILE A 81 -15.55 16.05 -17.39
N THR A 82 -14.77 16.30 -18.45
CA THR A 82 -15.00 15.71 -19.77
C THR A 82 -14.37 14.31 -19.89
N ASP A 83 -14.93 13.44 -20.73
CA ASP A 83 -14.39 12.10 -21.00
C ASP A 83 -12.91 12.14 -21.46
N GLN A 84 -12.52 13.19 -22.19
CA GLN A 84 -11.15 13.40 -22.62
C GLN A 84 -10.23 13.73 -21.44
N GLN A 85 -10.68 14.55 -20.48
CA GLN A 85 -9.94 14.83 -19.23
C GLN A 85 -9.88 13.60 -18.33
N VAL A 86 -10.95 12.78 -18.27
CA VAL A 86 -10.93 11.50 -17.56
C VAL A 86 -9.87 10.61 -18.17
N ARG A 87 -9.87 10.36 -19.48
CA ARG A 87 -8.85 9.51 -20.12
C ARG A 87 -7.42 10.06 -20.00
N ALA A 88 -7.24 11.38 -20.04
CA ALA A 88 -5.92 12.02 -19.97
C ALA A 88 -5.32 12.07 -18.55
N THR A 89 -6.14 12.11 -17.51
CA THR A 89 -5.68 12.23 -16.11
C THR A 89 -5.91 10.98 -15.28
N THR A 90 -6.59 9.96 -15.82
CA THR A 90 -6.68 8.66 -15.16
C THR A 90 -5.31 8.01 -15.33
N LYS A 91 -4.52 7.99 -14.25
CA LYS A 91 -3.38 7.09 -14.20
C LYS A 91 -3.92 5.71 -14.57
N ILE A 92 -3.27 5.05 -15.52
CA ILE A 92 -3.47 3.63 -15.76
C ILE A 92 -2.89 2.93 -14.51
N SER A 93 -3.64 2.93 -13.40
CA SER A 93 -3.37 2.05 -12.27
C SER A 93 -3.74 0.66 -12.74
N GLY A 94 -2.72 -0.02 -13.25
CA GLY A 94 -2.86 -1.24 -14.01
C GLY A 94 -1.51 -1.86 -14.37
N LEU A 95 -0.46 -1.62 -13.57
CA LEU A 95 0.53 -2.67 -13.41
C LEU A 95 -0.23 -3.81 -12.74
N LYS A 96 -0.38 -4.94 -13.45
CA LYS A 96 -1.26 -6.08 -13.14
C LYS A 96 -1.19 -6.67 -11.71
N ASN A 97 -0.32 -6.15 -10.84
CA ASN A 97 -0.02 -6.64 -9.49
C ASN A 97 0.01 -5.52 -8.42
N ASP A 98 -0.58 -4.36 -8.65
CA ASP A 98 -0.61 -3.32 -7.63
C ASP A 98 -1.52 -3.72 -6.44
N THR A 99 -0.99 -3.58 -5.23
CA THR A 99 -1.63 -4.01 -3.98
C THR A 99 -2.42 -2.83 -3.40
N LYS A 100 -3.70 -3.03 -3.10
CA LYS A 100 -4.52 -1.96 -2.50
C LYS A 100 -4.10 -1.68 -1.06
N ILE A 101 -4.27 -0.44 -0.62
CA ILE A 101 -4.03 -0.05 0.78
C ILE A 101 -4.96 -0.83 1.75
N GLU A 102 -6.11 -1.29 1.26
CA GLU A 102 -7.06 -2.10 2.04
C GLU A 102 -6.50 -3.48 2.43
N ASP A 103 -5.60 -4.04 1.61
CA ASP A 103 -5.06 -5.38 1.75
C ASP A 103 -3.80 -5.44 2.65
N ILE A 104 -3.25 -4.29 3.04
CA ILE A 104 -1.97 -4.20 3.78
C ILE A 104 -2.12 -4.10 5.32
N GLY A 105 -3.28 -4.45 5.88
CA GLY A 105 -3.46 -4.53 7.34
C GLY A 105 -3.34 -3.19 8.08
N VAL A 106 -3.54 -2.10 7.36
CA VAL A 106 -3.54 -0.72 7.89
C VAL A 106 -4.89 -0.42 8.56
N ASP A 107 -4.83 0.31 9.67
CA ASP A 107 -6.03 0.75 10.40
C ASP A 107 -6.92 1.68 9.57
N GLU A 108 -8.21 1.73 9.90
CA GLU A 108 -9.21 2.47 9.12
C GLU A 108 -8.96 3.99 9.12
N LYS A 109 -8.41 4.54 10.21
CA LYS A 109 -8.11 5.97 10.32
C LYS A 109 -6.99 6.36 9.35
N THR A 110 -5.89 5.61 9.35
CA THR A 110 -4.76 5.81 8.43
C THR A 110 -5.19 5.61 6.97
N ARG A 111 -6.02 4.60 6.70
CA ARG A 111 -6.57 4.35 5.36
C ARG A 111 -7.39 5.53 4.82
N ASN A 112 -8.28 6.09 5.64
CA ASN A 112 -9.10 7.24 5.24
C ASN A 112 -8.24 8.47 4.93
N LYS A 113 -7.17 8.71 5.70
CA LYS A 113 -6.22 9.80 5.43
C LYS A 113 -5.42 9.58 4.14
N LEU A 114 -4.89 8.38 3.92
CA LEU A 114 -4.19 8.05 2.67
C LEU A 114 -5.10 8.25 1.45
N ARG A 115 -6.37 7.84 1.56
CA ARG A 115 -7.37 8.09 0.51
C ARG A 115 -7.63 9.58 0.28
N LYS A 116 -7.74 10.39 1.34
CA LYS A 116 -7.85 11.85 1.22
C LYS A 116 -6.63 12.48 0.52
N MET A 117 -5.45 11.88 0.65
CA MET A 117 -4.22 12.30 -0.04
C MET A 117 -4.11 11.74 -1.46
N GLY A 118 -5.12 11.03 -1.96
CA GLY A 118 -5.10 10.39 -3.29
C GLY A 118 -4.21 9.15 -3.37
N VAL A 119 -3.87 8.53 -2.23
CA VAL A 119 -3.07 7.30 -2.17
C VAL A 119 -4.00 6.10 -1.96
N ASN A 120 -4.25 5.37 -3.04
CA ASN A 120 -5.16 4.21 -3.03
C ASN A 120 -4.43 2.86 -3.11
N SER A 121 -3.15 2.87 -3.49
CA SER A 121 -2.32 1.65 -3.61
C SER A 121 -0.92 1.82 -3.04
N VAL A 122 -0.21 0.69 -2.91
CA VAL A 122 1.19 0.68 -2.47
C VAL A 122 2.08 1.41 -3.49
N ASP A 123 1.82 1.26 -4.78
CA ASP A 123 2.62 1.95 -5.80
C ASP A 123 2.37 3.47 -5.78
N ASP A 124 1.15 3.94 -5.51
CA ASP A 124 0.88 5.36 -5.29
C ASP A 124 1.66 5.90 -4.09
N LEU A 125 1.70 5.13 -2.98
CA LEU A 125 2.48 5.50 -1.79
C LEU A 125 3.97 5.64 -2.12
N GLN A 126 4.54 4.69 -2.88
CA GLN A 126 5.94 4.75 -3.32
C GLN A 126 6.20 5.92 -4.28
N GLN A 127 5.23 6.30 -5.11
CA GLN A 127 5.37 7.47 -5.99
C GLN A 127 5.36 8.78 -5.21
N VAL A 128 4.52 8.89 -4.17
CA VAL A 128 4.50 10.05 -3.27
C VAL A 128 5.84 10.18 -2.54
N GLU A 129 6.40 9.08 -2.03
CA GLU A 129 7.74 9.06 -1.43
C GLU A 129 8.83 9.47 -2.42
N LYS A 130 8.84 8.91 -3.64
CA LYS A 130 9.82 9.24 -4.68
C LYS A 130 9.81 10.72 -5.07
N ARG A 131 8.65 11.37 -4.96
CA ARG A 131 8.49 12.82 -5.17
C ARG A 131 8.95 13.65 -3.96
N GLN A 132 9.55 13.03 -2.96
CA GLN A 132 10.03 13.63 -1.71
C GLN A 132 8.92 14.37 -0.93
N VAL A 133 7.66 13.99 -1.15
CA VAL A 133 6.55 14.50 -0.35
C VAL A 133 6.59 13.75 0.97
N ASP A 134 6.89 14.48 2.04
CA ASP A 134 6.93 13.93 3.38
C ASP A 134 5.50 13.67 3.87
N ILE A 135 5.05 12.42 3.73
CA ILE A 135 3.72 11.96 4.13
C ILE A 135 3.51 12.17 5.63
N GLN A 136 4.58 12.09 6.43
CA GLN A 136 4.49 12.32 7.86
C GLN A 136 4.15 13.79 8.13
N ARG A 137 4.81 14.74 7.44
CA ARG A 137 4.44 16.16 7.54
C ARG A 137 3.07 16.48 6.95
N ALA A 138 2.72 15.89 5.81
CA ALA A 138 1.42 16.11 5.15
C ALA A 138 0.23 15.51 5.92
N SER A 139 0.50 14.66 6.92
CA SER A 139 -0.51 14.00 7.75
C SER A 139 -0.57 14.51 9.20
N ASP A 140 0.10 15.63 9.48
CA ASP A 140 0.28 16.17 10.84
C ASP A 140 0.96 15.18 11.81
N ASN A 141 1.95 14.44 11.32
CA ASN A 141 2.70 13.39 12.01
C ASN A 141 1.87 12.18 12.48
N GLU A 142 0.61 12.05 12.07
CA GLU A 142 -0.21 10.91 12.46
C GLU A 142 0.13 9.63 11.69
N ILE A 143 0.72 9.75 10.50
CA ILE A 143 1.12 8.60 9.68
C ILE A 143 2.64 8.45 9.74
N ASP A 144 3.11 7.37 10.36
CA ASP A 144 4.52 6.98 10.30
C ASP A 144 4.78 6.09 9.08
N TYR A 145 5.52 6.65 8.12
CA TYR A 145 5.91 5.96 6.90
C TYR A 145 6.72 4.69 7.16
N LYS A 146 7.58 4.66 8.19
CA LYS A 146 8.39 3.46 8.49
C LYS A 146 7.50 2.29 8.90
N THR A 147 6.52 2.56 9.74
CA THR A 147 5.54 1.57 10.18
C THR A 147 4.70 1.06 9.00
N LEU A 148 4.24 1.96 8.12
CA LEU A 148 3.53 1.59 6.89
C LEU A 148 4.40 0.74 5.95
N ALA A 149 5.65 1.14 5.73
CA ALA A 149 6.58 0.41 4.88
C ALA A 149 6.81 -1.03 5.40
N ASN A 150 6.93 -1.21 6.71
CA ASN A 150 7.04 -2.53 7.34
C ASN A 150 5.76 -3.37 7.15
N GLN A 151 4.58 -2.77 7.32
CA GLN A 151 3.30 -3.45 7.07
C GLN A 151 3.15 -3.89 5.61
N ILE A 152 3.54 -3.01 4.68
CA ILE A 152 3.56 -3.31 3.25
C ILE A 152 4.51 -4.46 2.93
N GLN A 153 5.74 -4.43 3.45
CA GLN A 153 6.72 -5.50 3.23
C GLN A 153 6.21 -6.84 3.79
N LYS A 154 5.65 -6.83 5.01
CA LYS A 154 5.06 -8.02 5.63
C LYS A 154 3.88 -8.57 4.83
N SER A 155 2.98 -7.71 4.34
CA SER A 155 1.85 -8.11 3.50
C SER A 155 2.32 -8.74 2.19
N ARG A 156 3.25 -8.08 1.46
CA ARG A 156 3.87 -8.63 0.25
C ARG A 156 4.50 -10.00 0.52
N ARG A 157 5.21 -10.15 1.64
CA ARG A 157 5.85 -11.41 2.01
C ARG A 157 4.85 -12.54 2.31
N ASN A 158 3.71 -12.22 2.91
CA ASN A 158 2.64 -13.20 3.09
C ASN A 158 2.05 -13.69 1.76
N MET A 159 1.98 -12.81 0.75
CA MET A 159 1.53 -13.17 -0.59
C MET A 159 2.58 -13.96 -1.39
N THR A 160 3.87 -13.71 -1.14
CA THR A 160 5.01 -14.38 -1.80
C THR A 160 5.95 -15.05 -0.80
N PRO A 161 5.49 -16.12 -0.11
CA PRO A 161 6.33 -16.83 0.84
C PRO A 161 7.52 -17.50 0.12
N PRO A 162 8.67 -17.66 0.81
CA PRO A 162 9.81 -18.37 0.27
C PRO A 162 9.46 -19.84 0.13
N LYS A 163 9.78 -20.43 -1.01
CA LYS A 163 9.55 -21.86 -1.27
C LYS A 163 10.86 -22.52 -1.62
N VAL A 164 11.19 -23.61 -0.92
CA VAL A 164 12.38 -24.40 -1.21
C VAL A 164 11.95 -25.61 -2.03
N ASN A 165 12.50 -25.73 -3.23
CA ASN A 165 12.19 -26.80 -4.17
C ASN A 165 13.19 -27.95 -4.07
N GLY A 166 14.42 -27.67 -3.62
CA GLY A 166 15.42 -28.70 -3.42
C GLY A 166 16.69 -28.18 -2.77
N VAL A 167 17.43 -29.11 -2.17
CA VAL A 167 18.75 -28.87 -1.59
C VAL A 167 19.70 -29.93 -2.13
N SER A 168 20.87 -29.53 -2.62
CA SER A 168 21.89 -30.43 -3.12
C SER A 168 23.27 -30.04 -2.61
N LEU A 169 24.14 -31.04 -2.43
CA LEU A 169 25.55 -30.84 -2.09
C LEU A 169 26.36 -30.69 -3.38
N SER A 170 27.22 -29.67 -3.43
CA SER A 170 28.09 -29.37 -4.57
C SER A 170 29.49 -28.93 -4.10
N LEU A 171 30.44 -28.84 -5.02
CA LEU A 171 31.80 -28.36 -4.76
C LEU A 171 32.03 -27.06 -5.54
N ASP A 172 32.66 -26.07 -4.90
CA ASP A 172 33.12 -24.85 -5.58
C ASP A 172 34.38 -25.12 -6.44
N ASP A 173 34.85 -24.11 -7.17
CA ASP A 173 36.05 -24.20 -8.01
C ASP A 173 37.32 -24.59 -7.22
N ASN A 174 37.33 -24.30 -5.91
CA ASN A 174 38.40 -24.63 -4.97
C ASN A 174 38.18 -25.98 -4.26
N LYS A 175 37.22 -26.80 -4.73
CA LYS A 175 36.82 -28.10 -4.14
C LYS A 175 36.31 -28.00 -2.70
N ARG A 176 35.79 -26.86 -2.28
CA ARG A 176 35.12 -26.69 -0.99
C ARG A 176 33.65 -27.08 -1.11
N PRO A 177 33.13 -27.90 -0.19
CA PRO A 177 31.73 -28.30 -0.21
C PRO A 177 30.80 -27.12 0.12
N TYR A 178 29.67 -27.04 -0.57
CA TYR A 178 28.62 -26.07 -0.30
C TYR A 178 27.24 -26.70 -0.53
N LEU A 179 26.23 -26.22 0.22
CA LEU A 179 24.83 -26.53 -0.03
C LEU A 179 24.28 -25.56 -1.07
N HIS A 180 23.72 -26.11 -2.14
CA HIS A 180 22.95 -25.38 -3.12
C HIS A 180 21.46 -25.54 -2.80
N VAL A 181 20.86 -24.49 -2.26
CA VAL A 181 19.42 -24.43 -2.02
C VAL A 181 18.76 -23.75 -3.22
N LYS A 182 17.79 -24.42 -3.84
CA LYS A 182 17.00 -23.89 -4.96
C LYS A 182 15.54 -23.72 -4.59
N GLY A 183 14.91 -22.70 -5.14
CA GLY A 183 13.54 -22.37 -4.83
C GLY A 183 13.05 -21.09 -5.47
N GLU A 184 12.12 -20.43 -4.80
CA GLU A 184 11.45 -19.23 -5.26
C GLU A 184 11.27 -18.24 -4.11
N ASN A 185 11.25 -16.95 -4.44
CA ASN A 185 11.02 -15.84 -3.52
C ASN A 185 12.02 -15.82 -2.33
N PHE A 186 13.29 -16.18 -2.53
CA PHE A 186 14.28 -16.12 -1.45
C PHE A 186 14.74 -14.70 -1.12
N THR A 187 14.67 -13.75 -2.04
CA THR A 187 14.98 -12.35 -1.73
C THR A 187 13.96 -11.43 -2.39
N LEU A 188 13.39 -10.51 -1.59
CA LEU A 188 12.51 -9.43 -2.04
C LEU A 188 13.22 -8.07 -2.00
N ASP A 189 14.20 -7.92 -1.11
CA ASP A 189 15.02 -6.71 -0.96
C ASP A 189 16.50 -7.13 -0.83
N PRO A 190 17.36 -6.84 -1.82
CA PRO A 190 18.77 -7.24 -1.81
C PRO A 190 19.59 -6.69 -0.64
N ARG A 191 19.07 -5.67 0.08
CA ARG A 191 19.73 -5.08 1.25
C ARG A 191 19.69 -5.99 2.48
N TYR A 192 18.87 -7.04 2.47
CA TYR A 192 18.78 -8.02 3.54
C TYR A 192 19.44 -9.33 3.09
N PRO A 193 20.75 -9.50 3.35
CA PRO A 193 21.41 -10.76 3.04
C PRO A 193 20.83 -11.87 3.93
N PRO A 194 20.60 -13.08 3.38
CA PRO A 194 20.09 -14.17 4.17
C PRO A 194 21.11 -14.61 5.22
N VAL A 195 20.59 -15.05 6.36
CA VAL A 195 21.38 -15.63 7.44
C VAL A 195 21.02 -17.09 7.53
N THR A 196 22.03 -17.94 7.56
CA THR A 196 21.87 -19.39 7.57
C THR A 196 22.59 -20.00 8.75
N VAL A 197 21.93 -20.99 9.36
CA VAL A 197 22.43 -21.70 10.54
C VAL A 197 22.28 -23.19 10.27
N ILE A 198 23.36 -23.93 10.44
CA ILE A 198 23.41 -25.40 10.31
C ILE A 198 23.79 -25.96 11.68
N ASN A 199 22.96 -26.83 12.26
CA ASN A 199 23.21 -27.44 13.57
C ASN A 199 23.55 -26.41 14.67
N ASN A 200 22.82 -25.29 14.67
CA ASN A 200 23.02 -24.16 15.59
C ASN A 200 24.37 -23.42 15.44
N GLN A 201 25.07 -23.61 14.31
CA GLN A 201 26.29 -22.89 13.93
C GLN A 201 26.03 -22.01 12.71
N LEU A 202 26.54 -20.78 12.74
CA LEU A 202 26.40 -19.84 11.63
C LEU A 202 27.15 -20.37 10.41
N ALA A 203 26.47 -20.46 9.28
CA ALA A 203 27.06 -20.85 8.01
C ALA A 203 27.22 -19.63 7.09
N GLU A 204 28.32 -19.60 6.33
CA GLU A 204 28.59 -18.50 5.42
C GLU A 204 27.75 -18.65 4.14
N VAL A 205 27.04 -17.58 3.75
CA VAL A 205 26.34 -17.52 2.46
C VAL A 205 27.29 -16.94 1.42
N MET A 206 27.64 -17.76 0.43
CA MET A 206 28.52 -17.38 -0.67
C MET A 206 27.79 -16.55 -1.73
N GLU A 207 26.57 -16.97 -2.06
CA GLU A 207 25.76 -16.34 -3.10
C GLU A 207 24.28 -16.49 -2.75
N PHE A 208 23.49 -15.48 -3.06
CA PHE A 208 22.04 -15.53 -2.90
C PHE A 208 21.35 -14.68 -3.96
N ASN A 209 20.20 -15.15 -4.43
CA ASN A 209 19.29 -14.40 -5.28
C ASN A 209 17.85 -14.88 -5.04
N THR A 210 16.90 -14.43 -5.85
CA THR A 210 15.48 -14.80 -5.70
C THR A 210 15.19 -16.30 -5.82
N HIS A 211 16.08 -17.08 -6.45
CA HIS A 211 15.86 -18.50 -6.78
C HIS A 211 16.86 -19.46 -6.16
N GLU A 212 18.02 -18.99 -5.72
CA GLU A 212 19.03 -19.85 -5.13
C GLU A 212 19.84 -19.19 -4.02
N VAL A 213 20.36 -20.03 -3.12
CA VAL A 213 21.28 -19.68 -2.05
C VAL A 213 22.37 -20.74 -2.01
N LYS A 214 23.63 -20.31 -1.99
CA LYS A 214 24.80 -21.17 -1.85
C LYS A 214 25.42 -20.95 -0.47
N ILE A 215 25.49 -22.01 0.32
CA ILE A 215 25.93 -21.95 1.72
C ILE A 215 27.19 -22.78 1.85
N LEU A 216 28.30 -22.18 2.27
CA LEU A 216 29.56 -22.88 2.47
C LEU A 216 29.44 -23.89 3.61
N LEU A 217 29.98 -25.09 3.40
CA LEU A 217 30.06 -26.11 4.44
C LEU A 217 31.47 -26.23 4.98
N ASP A 218 31.58 -26.08 6.30
CA ASP A 218 32.80 -26.36 7.05
C ASP A 218 32.73 -27.74 7.70
N LYS A 219 33.88 -28.27 8.12
CA LYS A 219 33.97 -29.57 8.81
C LYS A 219 33.07 -29.66 10.05
N GLN A 220 32.81 -28.53 10.71
CA GLN A 220 31.95 -28.43 11.88
C GLN A 220 30.46 -28.60 11.56
N HIS A 221 30.05 -28.32 10.32
CA HIS A 221 28.66 -28.45 9.88
C HIS A 221 28.31 -29.88 9.43
N ILE A 222 29.32 -30.70 9.10
CA ILE A 222 29.14 -32.05 8.56
C ILE A 222 29.07 -33.04 9.71
N THR A 223 27.93 -33.73 9.86
CA THR A 223 27.71 -34.75 10.90
C THR A 223 27.22 -36.04 10.26
N GLN A 224 27.39 -37.19 10.93
CA GLN A 224 26.93 -38.49 10.40
C GLN A 224 25.39 -38.67 10.42
N ASN A 225 24.65 -37.67 10.94
CA ASN A 225 23.21 -37.73 11.19
C ASN A 225 22.46 -36.66 10.37
N GLU A 226 21.13 -36.68 10.45
CA GLU A 226 20.31 -35.57 9.95
C GLU A 226 20.73 -34.25 10.61
N SER A 227 20.97 -33.25 9.77
CA SER A 227 21.38 -31.91 10.17
C SER A 227 20.22 -30.93 9.99
N GLU A 228 20.09 -29.99 10.92
CA GLU A 228 19.05 -28.97 10.88
C GLU A 228 19.57 -27.73 10.16
N LEU A 229 18.89 -27.32 9.09
CA LEU A 229 19.14 -26.09 8.35
C LEU A 229 18.04 -25.07 8.64
N ILE A 230 18.43 -23.93 9.19
CA ILE A 230 17.58 -22.76 9.39
C ILE A 230 18.09 -21.63 8.50
N MET A 231 17.18 -20.96 7.79
CA MET A 231 17.49 -19.82 6.94
C MET A 231 16.49 -18.70 7.18
N THR A 232 16.98 -17.46 7.20
CA THR A 232 16.15 -16.26 7.17
C THR A 232 16.45 -15.49 5.90
N PHE A 233 15.41 -14.97 5.26
CA PHE A 233 15.50 -14.25 3.99
C PHE A 233 15.17 -12.76 4.11
N ASP A 234 14.49 -12.41 5.19
CA ASP A 234 14.06 -11.07 5.56
C ASP A 234 13.65 -11.10 7.06
N PRO A 235 13.32 -9.95 7.67
CA PRO A 235 12.88 -9.90 9.07
C PRO A 235 11.58 -10.63 9.38
N TYR A 236 10.87 -11.16 8.38
CA TYR A 236 9.51 -11.69 8.52
C TYR A 236 9.42 -13.19 8.28
N THR A 237 10.47 -13.83 7.76
CA THR A 237 10.43 -15.24 7.35
C THR A 237 11.59 -16.07 7.88
N LEU A 238 11.22 -17.25 8.36
CA LEU A 238 12.13 -18.28 8.83
C LEU A 238 11.77 -19.59 8.14
N VAL A 239 12.75 -20.20 7.48
CA VAL A 239 12.62 -21.52 6.84
C VAL A 239 13.48 -22.49 7.62
N LYS A 240 12.87 -23.58 8.07
CA LYS A 240 13.53 -24.65 8.82
C LYS A 240 13.29 -25.98 8.14
N MET A 241 14.34 -26.76 7.94
CA MET A 241 14.29 -28.08 7.33
C MET A 241 15.39 -29.00 7.84
N ASN A 242 15.18 -30.30 7.69
CA ASN A 242 16.20 -31.31 7.97
C ASN A 242 16.85 -31.74 6.64
N ILE A 243 18.18 -31.84 6.64
CA ILE A 243 18.99 -32.24 5.50
C ILE A 243 19.93 -33.36 5.89
N ARG A 244 20.37 -34.15 4.91
CA ARG A 244 21.42 -35.17 5.08
C ARG A 244 22.64 -34.72 4.32
N ILE A 245 23.76 -34.53 5.02
CA ILE A 245 25.02 -33.99 4.50
C ILE A 245 26.17 -34.91 4.85
#